data_AF-A0A2I0T8B4-F1
#
_entry.id   AF-A0A2I0T8B4-F1
#
_cell.length_a   1.000
_cell.length_b   1.000
_cell.length_c   1.000
_cell.angle_alpha   90.00
_cell.angle_beta   90.00
_cell.angle_gamma   90.00
#
_symmetry.space_group_name_H-M   'P 1'
#
loop_
_entity.id
_entity.type
_entity.pdbx_description
1 polymer ?
#
loop_
_entity_poly.entity_id
_entity_poly.type
_entity_poly.pdbx_seq_one_letter_code
_entity_poly.pdbx_strand_id
1 'polypeptide(L)'
;MPHEENEVTEFFVTLEKDPQQEDFLQGRMPGNPYSSNEPGIGPLMRDIKNKICQDCDLVALLEDDSGMELLVNNKIISLDLPVAEVYKKVWCPTNEGEPMRIIYRMRGLLGDATEEFIESLDSTTDEEEDEEEVYKMAGVMAQCGGLECMLNRLTGIKDFKQGRHLLTVLLKLFSYCVKVKINRQQLVKPEMNTLNVMLGTLNLALVAEQESKDSGGAAVAEQVLSIMEIILDESNAEPLSEDKGNLLLTGDKDQLVMLLDQINSTFVRSNLSVLQGLLRIIPYLSFGEMEKMQILVDRFKPYCNFDKYVLIGTDSITNLHKLEQVSSDEGIGTLAENLLEALREHPEVNKKIDAARKETRAEKKRMAMAMRQKALGTLGMTTNEKGQVVTKTALLKQMEELIEEPGLTCCICREGYKFQVKGETFAKPSLTS
;
A
#
# COMPACT_ATOMS: atom_id res chain seq x y z
N MET A 1 28.27 11.14 23.72
CA MET A 1 29.45 10.61 23.00
C MET A 1 28.90 9.77 21.86
N PRO A 2 29.37 9.93 20.62
CA PRO A 2 28.96 9.04 19.54
C PRO A 2 29.49 7.65 19.85
N HIS A 3 28.65 6.63 19.72
CA HIS A 3 29.08 5.24 19.82
C HIS A 3 30.08 4.96 18.70
N GLU A 4 31.32 4.66 19.06
CA GLU A 4 32.32 4.12 18.13
C GLU A 4 31.76 2.80 17.58
N GLU A 5 31.58 2.74 16.27
CA GLU A 5 31.39 1.49 15.53
C GLU A 5 32.63 0.64 15.79
N ASN A 6 32.59 -0.25 16.77
CA ASN A 6 33.66 -1.22 16.99
C ASN A 6 33.80 -2.08 15.73
N GLU A 7 34.87 -1.81 14.96
CA GLU A 7 35.39 -2.68 13.90
C GLU A 7 35.38 -4.12 14.43
N VAL A 8 34.78 -5.03 13.65
CA VAL A 8 34.69 -6.43 14.05
C VAL A 8 36.11 -6.97 14.06
N THR A 9 36.60 -7.37 15.23
CA THR A 9 37.78 -8.22 15.38
C THR A 9 37.70 -9.41 14.44
N GLU A 10 38.82 -9.77 13.82
CA GLU A 10 38.96 -10.95 12.96
C GLU A 10 38.21 -12.15 13.55
N PHE A 11 37.34 -12.77 12.75
CA PHE A 11 36.57 -13.94 13.15
C PHE A 11 36.77 -15.07 12.15
N PHE A 12 36.47 -16.30 12.58
CA PHE A 12 36.66 -17.50 11.78
C PHE A 12 35.33 -18.09 11.36
N VAL A 13 35.27 -18.70 10.17
CA VAL A 13 34.07 -19.28 9.57
C VAL A 13 34.36 -20.73 9.18
N THR A 14 33.45 -21.64 9.55
CA THR A 14 33.50 -23.05 9.17
C THR A 14 32.33 -23.35 8.24
N LEU A 15 32.63 -23.87 7.05
CA LEU A 15 31.66 -24.17 6.00
C LEU A 15 31.41 -25.67 5.94
N GLU A 16 30.20 -26.09 6.31
CA GLU A 16 29.81 -27.51 6.39
C GLU A 16 28.62 -27.81 5.49
N LYS A 17 28.56 -29.03 4.96
CA LYS A 17 27.37 -29.48 4.22
C LYS A 17 26.26 -29.81 5.20
N ASP A 18 25.02 -29.66 4.73
CA ASP A 18 23.89 -30.26 5.42
C ASP A 18 24.06 -31.80 5.45
N PRO A 19 24.09 -32.44 6.64
CA PRO A 19 24.21 -33.89 6.78
C PRO A 19 23.17 -34.68 5.99
N GLN A 20 21.97 -34.10 5.77
CA GLN A 20 20.89 -34.74 5.04
C GLN A 20 21.08 -34.65 3.51
N GLN A 21 21.97 -33.78 3.04
CA GLN A 21 22.25 -33.56 1.62
C GLN A 21 23.70 -33.88 1.21
N GLU A 22 24.47 -34.56 2.07
CA GLU A 22 25.88 -34.88 1.81
C GLU A 22 26.11 -35.65 0.50
N ASP A 23 25.19 -36.55 0.15
CA ASP A 23 25.26 -37.37 -1.08
C ASP A 23 24.94 -36.57 -2.36
N PHE A 24 24.26 -35.43 -2.23
CA PHE A 24 23.82 -34.60 -3.38
C PHE A 24 24.79 -33.47 -3.68
N LEU A 25 25.53 -32.99 -2.69
CA LEU A 25 26.55 -31.97 -2.85
C LEU A 25 27.91 -32.63 -3.15
N GLN A 26 28.56 -32.27 -4.24
CA GLN A 26 29.93 -32.73 -4.54
C GLN A 26 30.98 -31.83 -3.88
N GLY A 27 32.24 -32.29 -3.76
CA GLY A 27 33.34 -31.50 -3.17
C GLY A 27 33.35 -31.44 -1.63
N ARG A 28 34.42 -30.92 -1.02
CA ARG A 28 34.48 -30.57 0.41
C ARG A 28 35.29 -29.29 0.54
N MET A 29 34.94 -28.42 1.48
CA MET A 29 35.72 -27.22 1.78
C MET A 29 37.01 -27.62 2.51
N PRO A 30 38.21 -27.52 1.87
CA PRO A 30 39.44 -28.08 2.42
C PRO A 30 40.14 -27.17 3.45
N GLY A 31 39.69 -25.92 3.59
CA GLY A 31 40.38 -24.87 4.36
C GLY A 31 39.68 -24.46 5.65
N ASN A 32 38.74 -25.27 6.17
CA ASN A 32 38.07 -24.96 7.42
C ASN A 32 39.06 -24.97 8.63
N PRO A 33 38.98 -23.99 9.55
CA PRO A 33 38.18 -22.77 9.50
C PRO A 33 38.87 -21.64 8.71
N TYR A 34 38.08 -20.87 7.94
CA TYR A 34 38.54 -19.74 7.14
C TYR A 34 38.53 -18.43 7.95
N SER A 35 39.48 -17.53 7.72
CA SER A 35 39.46 -16.18 8.34
C SER A 35 38.49 -15.25 7.59
N SER A 36 37.83 -14.34 8.31
CA SER A 36 36.98 -13.29 7.74
C SER A 36 37.72 -12.35 6.78
N ASN A 37 39.05 -12.33 6.84
CA ASN A 37 39.91 -11.54 5.95
C ASN A 37 40.33 -12.30 4.68
N GLU A 38 39.98 -13.59 4.56
CA GLU A 38 40.33 -14.40 3.40
C GLU A 38 39.47 -14.02 2.16
N PRO A 39 40.05 -14.00 0.94
CA PRO A 39 39.30 -13.75 -0.28
C PRO A 39 38.11 -14.71 -0.44
N GLY A 40 36.90 -14.15 -0.58
CA GLY A 40 35.65 -14.90 -0.74
C GLY A 40 34.91 -15.24 0.55
N ILE A 41 35.41 -14.84 1.72
CA ILE A 41 34.71 -14.95 3.02
C ILE A 41 34.13 -13.57 3.42
N GLY A 42 33.51 -12.89 2.46
CA GLY A 42 32.90 -11.57 2.63
C GLY A 42 33.25 -10.59 1.49
N PRO A 43 32.67 -9.38 1.51
CA PRO A 43 31.89 -8.78 2.60
C PRO A 43 30.46 -9.33 2.79
N LEU A 44 29.85 -9.93 1.76
CA LEU A 44 28.46 -10.42 1.79
C LEU A 44 28.39 -11.95 1.90
N MET A 45 27.27 -12.47 2.39
CA MET A 45 27.00 -13.92 2.44
C MET A 45 27.04 -14.56 1.03
N ARG A 46 26.71 -13.79 0.00
CA ARG A 46 26.87 -14.14 -1.42
C ARG A 46 28.30 -14.51 -1.79
N ASP A 47 29.31 -13.86 -1.22
CA ASP A 47 30.71 -14.14 -1.52
C ASP A 47 31.10 -15.53 -1.01
N ILE A 48 30.59 -15.90 0.17
CA ILE A 48 30.75 -17.25 0.75
C ILE A 48 30.08 -18.30 -0.14
N LYS A 49 28.84 -18.05 -0.58
CA LYS A 49 28.14 -18.94 -1.53
C LYS A 49 28.96 -19.13 -2.81
N ASN A 50 29.48 -18.05 -3.39
CA ASN A 50 30.29 -18.11 -4.60
C ASN A 50 31.60 -18.88 -4.40
N LYS A 51 32.26 -18.71 -3.24
CA LYS A 51 33.44 -19.48 -2.87
C LYS A 51 33.14 -20.97 -2.75
N ILE A 52 32.05 -21.35 -2.08
CA ILE A 52 31.61 -22.75 -1.98
C ILE A 52 31.36 -23.32 -3.37
N CYS A 53 30.68 -22.57 -4.24
CA CYS A 53 30.36 -23.04 -5.58
C CYS A 53 31.62 -23.23 -6.46
N GLN A 54 32.63 -22.37 -6.31
CA GLN A 54 33.91 -22.50 -7.02
C GLN A 54 34.75 -23.67 -6.48
N ASP A 55 34.92 -23.76 -5.16
CA ASP A 55 35.78 -24.76 -4.51
C ASP A 55 35.16 -26.18 -4.57
N CYS A 56 33.84 -26.29 -4.71
CA CYS A 56 33.11 -27.56 -4.84
C CYS A 56 32.67 -27.92 -6.27
N ASP A 57 33.11 -27.18 -7.30
CA ASP A 57 32.75 -27.38 -8.72
C ASP A 57 31.24 -27.35 -9.00
N LEU A 58 30.49 -26.53 -8.25
CA LEU A 58 29.04 -26.33 -8.39
C LEU A 58 28.74 -25.14 -9.33
N VAL A 59 29.30 -25.19 -10.54
CA VAL A 59 29.27 -24.06 -11.50
C VAL A 59 27.84 -23.62 -11.84
N ALA A 60 26.88 -24.55 -11.90
CA ALA A 60 25.48 -24.26 -12.20
C ALA A 60 24.79 -23.35 -11.15
N LEU A 61 25.31 -23.32 -9.92
CA LEU A 61 24.76 -22.53 -8.82
C LEU A 61 25.44 -21.16 -8.66
N LEU A 62 26.47 -20.86 -9.45
CA LEU A 62 27.14 -19.55 -9.39
C LEU A 62 26.21 -18.43 -9.83
N GLU A 63 25.47 -18.63 -10.92
CA GLU A 63 24.55 -17.63 -11.48
C GLU A 63 23.11 -17.74 -10.92
N ASP A 64 22.80 -18.83 -10.20
CA ASP A 64 21.50 -19.04 -9.56
C ASP A 64 21.58 -18.80 -8.04
N ASP A 65 21.11 -17.65 -7.61
CA ASP A 65 21.05 -17.26 -6.20
C ASP A 65 19.91 -17.91 -5.42
N SER A 66 18.97 -18.54 -6.11
CA SER A 66 17.86 -19.25 -5.48
C SER A 66 18.17 -20.72 -5.22
N GLY A 67 19.20 -21.27 -5.86
CA GLY A 67 19.51 -22.70 -5.83
C GLY A 67 20.25 -23.19 -4.58
N MET A 68 20.93 -22.31 -3.84
CA MET A 68 21.69 -22.66 -2.64
C MET A 68 21.30 -21.78 -1.44
N GLU A 69 21.06 -22.42 -0.31
CA GLU A 69 20.77 -21.78 0.97
C GLU A 69 21.98 -21.88 1.91
N LEU A 70 22.25 -20.80 2.64
CA LEU A 70 23.25 -20.75 3.71
C LEU A 70 22.54 -20.58 5.05
N LEU A 71 22.83 -21.49 5.98
CA LEU A 71 22.21 -21.53 7.30
C LEU A 71 23.23 -21.21 8.39
N VAL A 72 22.85 -20.34 9.33
CA VAL A 72 23.60 -20.03 10.54
C VAL A 72 22.66 -20.17 11.73
N ASN A 73 23.03 -20.98 12.73
CA ASN A 73 22.16 -21.29 13.89
C ASN A 73 20.74 -21.75 13.50
N ASN A 74 20.63 -22.64 12.51
CA ASN A 74 19.36 -23.16 11.96
C ASN A 74 18.43 -22.09 11.36
N LYS A 75 18.97 -20.92 10.99
CA LYS A 75 18.24 -19.87 10.27
C LYS A 75 18.84 -19.68 8.89
N ILE A 76 18.02 -19.55 7.87
CA ILE A 76 18.45 -19.27 6.50
C ILE A 76 18.77 -17.79 6.41
N ILE A 77 19.98 -17.47 5.94
CA ILE A 77 20.47 -16.10 5.87
C ILE A 77 20.41 -15.59 4.43
N SER A 78 19.84 -14.40 4.22
CA SER A 78 19.85 -13.75 2.93
C SER A 78 21.29 -13.49 2.44
N LEU A 79 21.51 -13.74 1.15
CA LEU A 79 22.83 -13.59 0.50
C LEU A 79 23.31 -12.13 0.47
N ASP A 80 22.40 -11.17 0.60
CA ASP A 80 22.69 -9.73 0.56
C ASP A 80 23.13 -9.17 1.92
N LEU A 81 23.16 -10.01 2.96
CA LEU A 81 23.55 -9.58 4.30
C LEU A 81 25.08 -9.56 4.47
N PRO A 82 25.64 -8.57 5.20
CA PRO A 82 27.05 -8.54 5.54
C PRO A 82 27.44 -9.68 6.49
N VAL A 83 28.49 -10.45 6.14
CA VAL A 83 28.96 -11.59 6.94
C VAL A 83 29.32 -11.17 8.37
N ALA A 84 29.92 -9.98 8.52
CA ALA A 84 30.33 -9.43 9.81
C ALA A 84 29.13 -9.13 10.74
N GLU A 85 28.01 -8.68 10.18
CA GLU A 85 26.78 -8.44 10.92
C GLU A 85 26.10 -9.75 11.29
N VAL A 86 26.09 -10.75 10.39
CA VAL A 86 25.59 -12.10 10.69
C VAL A 86 26.38 -12.72 11.84
N TYR A 87 27.71 -12.58 11.84
CA TYR A 87 28.55 -13.05 12.94
C TYR A 87 28.18 -12.39 14.27
N LYS A 88 28.13 -11.05 14.30
CA LYS A 88 27.83 -10.30 15.52
C LYS A 88 26.41 -10.55 16.06
N LYS A 89 25.40 -10.60 15.19
CA LYS A 89 23.99 -10.58 15.58
C LYS A 89 23.33 -11.96 15.62
N VAL A 90 23.75 -12.89 14.77
CA VAL A 90 23.15 -14.24 14.68
C VAL A 90 23.98 -15.27 15.43
N TRP A 91 25.32 -15.19 15.35
CA TRP A 91 26.23 -16.21 15.90
C TRP A 91 26.68 -15.92 17.34
N CYS A 92 27.25 -14.73 17.60
CA CYS A 92 27.80 -14.37 18.91
C CYS A 92 26.83 -14.51 20.10
N PRO A 93 25.51 -14.25 19.99
CA PRO A 93 24.61 -14.36 21.14
C PRO A 93 24.56 -15.77 21.76
N THR A 94 24.87 -16.81 20.99
CA THR A 94 24.82 -18.21 21.45
C THR A 94 26.20 -18.85 21.54
N ASN A 95 27.15 -18.45 20.68
CA ASN A 95 28.42 -19.15 20.46
C ASN A 95 29.63 -18.19 20.46
N GLU A 96 29.68 -17.27 21.42
CA GLU A 96 30.77 -16.29 21.53
C GLU A 96 32.16 -16.96 21.61
N GLY A 97 33.07 -16.58 20.70
CA GLY A 97 34.44 -17.09 20.66
C GLY A 97 34.65 -18.36 19.84
N GLU A 98 33.59 -18.96 19.28
CA GLU A 98 33.70 -20.12 18.38
C GLU A 98 33.66 -19.69 16.90
N PRO A 99 34.32 -20.43 15.98
CA PRO A 99 34.19 -20.20 14.55
C PRO A 99 32.74 -20.31 14.09
N MET A 100 32.26 -19.32 13.35
CA MET A 100 30.89 -19.27 12.83
C MET A 100 30.63 -20.44 11.89
N ARG A 101 29.72 -21.33 12.29
CA ARG A 101 29.34 -22.49 11.48
C ARG A 101 28.25 -22.10 10.50
N ILE A 102 28.57 -22.19 9.21
CA ILE A 102 27.64 -21.99 8.10
C ILE A 102 27.38 -23.33 7.44
N ILE A 103 26.13 -23.77 7.46
CA ILE A 103 25.68 -24.99 6.80
C ILE A 103 25.13 -24.62 5.43
N TYR A 104 25.63 -25.24 4.36
CA TYR A 104 25.14 -24.99 2.99
C TYR A 104 24.38 -26.20 2.44
N ARG A 105 23.28 -25.92 1.73
CA ARG A 105 22.40 -26.94 1.13
C ARG A 105 21.73 -26.46 -0.15
N MET A 106 21.25 -27.39 -0.97
CA MET A 106 20.44 -27.05 -2.14
C MET A 106 18.98 -26.82 -1.74
N ARG A 107 18.39 -25.75 -2.29
CA ARG A 107 16.99 -25.40 -2.05
C ARG A 107 16.05 -26.42 -2.67
N GLY A 108 14.98 -26.78 -1.96
CA GLY A 108 13.86 -27.57 -2.51
C GLY A 108 14.10 -29.08 -2.66
N LEU A 109 15.26 -29.62 -2.24
CA LEU A 109 15.51 -31.08 -2.29
C LEU A 109 14.69 -31.88 -1.27
N LEU A 110 14.42 -31.31 -0.09
CA LEU A 110 13.75 -31.99 1.03
C LEU A 110 12.35 -31.43 1.32
N GLY A 111 11.79 -30.65 0.40
CA GLY A 111 10.52 -29.94 0.56
C GLY A 111 10.70 -28.44 0.86
N ASP A 112 9.62 -27.80 1.31
CA ASP A 112 9.63 -26.38 1.68
C ASP A 112 10.46 -26.16 2.94
N ALA A 113 11.25 -25.09 2.97
CA ALA A 113 12.05 -24.71 4.13
C ALA A 113 11.14 -24.37 5.31
N THR A 114 11.34 -25.04 6.45
CA THR A 114 10.64 -24.76 7.71
C THR A 114 11.45 -23.85 8.63
N GLU A 115 12.69 -23.58 8.26
CA GLU A 115 13.60 -22.70 8.98
C GLU A 115 13.26 -21.22 8.77
N GLU A 116 13.54 -20.41 9.79
CA GLU A 116 13.36 -18.96 9.74
C GLU A 116 14.29 -18.33 8.69
N PHE A 117 13.75 -17.47 7.83
CA PHE A 117 14.51 -16.73 6.82
C PHE A 117 14.81 -15.31 7.30
N ILE A 118 16.09 -14.95 7.42
CA ILE A 118 16.54 -13.62 7.82
C ILE A 118 16.90 -12.80 6.58
N GLU A 119 16.07 -11.81 6.25
CA GLU A 119 16.27 -10.89 5.12
C GLU A 119 16.96 -9.57 5.53
N SER A 120 16.78 -9.10 6.77
CA SER A 120 17.45 -7.92 7.35
C SER A 120 18.04 -8.23 8.73
N LEU A 121 19.16 -7.59 9.06
CA LEU A 121 19.84 -7.67 10.36
C LEU A 121 19.69 -6.37 11.16
N ASP A 122 18.77 -5.49 10.78
CA ASP A 122 18.50 -4.28 11.54
C ASP A 122 18.16 -4.65 12.98
N SER A 123 19.07 -4.29 13.88
CA SER A 123 18.88 -4.38 15.31
C SER A 123 17.94 -3.26 15.74
N THR A 124 16.68 -3.39 15.40
CA THR A 124 15.65 -3.18 16.39
C THR A 124 15.25 -4.58 16.83
N THR A 125 15.32 -4.83 18.13
CA THR A 125 14.23 -5.56 18.75
C THR A 125 12.93 -4.98 18.18
N ASP A 126 12.40 -5.62 17.15
CA ASP A 126 10.99 -5.59 16.77
C ASP A 126 10.26 -6.70 17.55
N GLU A 127 10.73 -7.02 18.77
CA GLU A 127 9.76 -6.89 19.84
C GLU A 127 9.44 -5.40 19.84
N GLU A 128 8.31 -5.00 19.26
CA GLU A 128 7.69 -3.72 19.60
C GLU A 128 7.69 -3.66 21.13
N GLU A 129 8.74 -3.09 21.73
CA GLU A 129 8.79 -2.86 23.16
C GLU A 129 7.59 -1.96 23.38
N ASP A 130 6.54 -2.52 23.99
CA ASP A 130 5.29 -1.82 24.19
C ASP A 130 5.63 -0.49 24.85
N GLU A 131 5.48 0.62 24.10
CA GLU A 131 5.84 1.94 24.60
C GLU A 131 5.08 2.21 25.90
N GLU A 132 3.88 1.64 26.06
CA GLU A 132 3.13 1.75 27.29
C GLU A 132 3.83 1.07 28.48
N GLU A 133 4.50 -0.07 28.29
CA GLU A 133 5.29 -0.74 29.33
C GLU A 133 6.59 0.00 29.66
N VAL A 134 7.29 0.52 28.64
CA VAL A 134 8.52 1.31 28.83
C VAL A 134 8.22 2.57 29.63
N TYR A 135 7.10 3.24 29.34
CA TYR A 135 6.73 4.51 29.96
C TYR A 135 5.71 4.38 31.10
N LYS A 136 5.38 3.17 31.58
CA LYS A 136 4.34 2.94 32.60
C LYS A 136 4.44 3.79 33.86
N MET A 137 5.66 4.14 34.28
CA MET A 137 5.89 5.02 35.44
C MET A 137 5.29 6.41 35.25
N ALA A 138 5.17 6.89 34.01
CA ALA A 138 4.52 8.17 33.69
C ALA A 138 3.01 8.13 33.98
N GLY A 139 2.39 6.96 34.15
CA GLY A 139 0.98 6.83 34.54
C GLY A 139 0.64 7.47 35.89
N VAL A 140 1.64 7.70 36.76
CA VAL A 140 1.47 8.43 38.03
C VAL A 140 0.96 9.87 37.81
N MET A 141 1.24 10.45 36.64
CA MET A 141 0.90 11.85 36.32
C MET A 141 -0.60 12.10 36.28
N ALA A 142 -1.40 11.13 35.83
CA ALA A 142 -2.86 11.20 35.89
C ALA A 142 -3.40 11.11 37.32
N GLN A 143 -2.70 10.41 38.22
CA GLN A 143 -3.18 10.17 39.59
C GLN A 143 -2.83 11.33 40.54
N CYS A 144 -1.68 11.98 40.33
CA CYS A 144 -1.17 13.01 41.23
C CYS A 144 -1.60 14.44 40.86
N GLY A 145 -2.43 14.62 39.84
CA GLY A 145 -2.77 15.95 39.31
C GLY A 145 -1.61 16.62 38.55
N GLY A 146 -0.62 15.82 38.14
CA GLY A 146 0.60 16.32 37.51
C GLY A 146 0.34 16.90 36.11
N LEU A 147 -0.59 16.28 35.36
CA LEU A 147 -0.98 16.74 34.03
C LEU A 147 -1.64 18.13 34.09
N GLU A 148 -2.56 18.34 35.03
CA GLU A 148 -3.24 19.60 35.31
C GLU A 148 -2.22 20.68 35.70
N CYS A 149 -1.24 20.34 36.54
CA CYS A 149 -0.17 21.26 36.92
C CYS A 149 0.66 21.70 35.71
N MET A 150 1.01 20.76 34.83
CA MET A 150 1.76 21.04 33.61
C MET A 150 0.98 21.91 32.63
N LEU A 151 -0.31 21.63 32.41
CA LEU A 151 -1.19 22.45 31.56
C LEU A 151 -1.35 23.87 32.11
N ASN A 152 -1.58 24.00 33.41
CA ASN A 152 -1.63 25.30 34.08
C ASN A 152 -0.32 26.08 33.91
N ARG A 153 0.82 25.38 33.98
CA ARG A 153 2.12 26.01 33.80
C ARG A 153 2.37 26.45 32.37
N LEU A 154 1.98 25.66 31.37
CA LEU A 154 2.03 26.06 29.95
C LEU A 154 1.18 27.31 29.70
N THR A 155 -0.05 27.35 30.23
CA THR A 155 -0.98 28.48 30.06
C THR A 155 -0.43 29.81 30.61
N GLY A 156 0.38 29.73 31.68
CA GLY A 156 1.02 30.89 32.31
C GLY A 156 2.16 31.51 31.51
N ILE A 157 2.65 30.84 30.47
CA ILE A 157 3.77 31.34 29.65
C ILE A 157 3.21 32.28 28.59
N LYS A 158 3.52 33.57 28.72
CA LYS A 158 3.11 34.62 27.76
C LYS A 158 4.27 35.12 26.89
N ASP A 159 5.49 35.05 27.41
CA ASP A 159 6.71 35.42 26.69
C ASP A 159 7.47 34.14 26.32
N PHE A 160 7.56 33.88 25.00
CA PHE A 160 8.25 32.71 24.48
C PHE A 160 9.74 32.70 24.84
N LYS A 161 10.43 33.84 24.73
CA LYS A 161 11.89 33.92 24.92
C LYS A 161 12.25 33.65 26.37
N GLN A 162 11.49 34.21 27.31
CA GLN A 162 11.70 33.98 28.75
C GLN A 162 11.24 32.57 29.18
N GLY A 163 10.16 32.06 28.58
CA GLY A 163 9.58 30.77 28.93
C GLY A 163 10.16 29.56 28.19
N ARG A 164 11.04 29.76 27.20
CA ARG A 164 11.48 28.71 26.26
C ARG A 164 12.00 27.46 26.96
N HIS A 165 12.90 27.61 27.94
CA HIS A 165 13.47 26.45 28.62
C HIS A 165 12.41 25.62 29.34
N LEU A 166 11.47 26.31 30.02
CA LEU A 166 10.37 25.66 30.71
C LEU A 166 9.41 24.99 29.72
N LEU A 167 9.09 25.65 28.60
CA LEU A 167 8.29 25.06 27.51
C LEU A 167 8.90 23.75 27.03
N THR A 168 10.19 23.76 26.70
CA THR A 168 10.90 22.57 26.19
C THR A 168 10.87 21.42 27.19
N VAL A 169 11.10 21.68 28.48
CA VAL A 169 11.07 20.64 29.51
C VAL A 169 9.65 20.10 29.73
N LEU A 170 8.65 20.98 29.78
CA LEU A 170 7.25 20.57 29.94
C LEU A 170 6.77 19.73 28.76
N LEU A 171 7.07 20.14 27.52
CA LEU A 171 6.67 19.41 26.32
C LEU A 171 7.38 18.06 26.20
N LYS A 172 8.67 17.98 26.57
CA LYS A 172 9.38 16.71 26.66
C LYS A 172 8.75 15.78 27.70
N LEU A 173 8.31 16.31 28.84
CA LEU A 173 7.59 15.50 29.83
C LEU A 173 6.21 15.07 29.30
N PHE A 174 5.49 15.95 28.60
CA PHE A 174 4.23 15.60 27.94
C PHE A 174 4.41 14.50 26.90
N SER A 175 5.49 14.53 26.12
CA SER A 175 5.74 13.51 25.09
C SER A 175 5.94 12.11 25.69
N TYR A 176 6.45 12.01 26.92
CA TYR A 176 6.46 10.74 27.66
C TYR A 176 5.09 10.40 28.25
N CYS A 177 4.36 11.39 28.76
CA CYS A 177 3.06 11.16 29.37
C CYS A 177 2.05 10.60 28.36
N VAL A 178 2.01 11.13 27.13
CA VAL A 178 1.05 10.71 26.09
C VAL A 178 1.30 9.30 25.55
N LYS A 179 2.46 8.69 25.82
CA LYS A 179 2.72 7.28 25.46
C LYS A 179 1.93 6.30 26.32
N VAL A 180 1.44 6.72 27.50
CA VAL A 180 0.65 5.88 28.41
C VAL A 180 -0.85 6.15 28.26
N LYS A 181 -1.67 5.11 28.12
CA LYS A 181 -3.12 5.24 27.85
C LYS A 181 -3.88 5.97 28.93
N ILE A 182 -3.60 5.69 30.21
CA ILE A 182 -4.28 6.35 31.35
C ILE A 182 -4.13 7.88 31.31
N ASN A 183 -2.97 8.36 30.86
CA ASN A 183 -2.70 9.78 30.73
C ASN A 183 -3.44 10.36 29.51
N ARG A 184 -3.46 9.66 28.37
CA ARG A 184 -4.23 10.09 27.19
C ARG A 184 -5.71 10.23 27.50
N GLN A 185 -6.29 9.22 28.16
CA GLN A 185 -7.69 9.23 28.59
C GLN A 185 -8.00 10.37 29.56
N GLN A 186 -7.05 10.74 30.44
CA GLN A 186 -7.21 11.91 31.30
C GLN A 186 -7.15 13.21 30.46
N LEU A 187 -6.20 13.34 29.54
CA LEU A 187 -6.01 14.55 28.72
C LEU A 187 -7.16 14.84 27.74
N VAL A 188 -7.91 13.79 27.33
CA VAL A 188 -9.07 13.92 26.44
C VAL A 188 -10.30 14.49 27.16
N LYS A 189 -10.30 14.52 28.49
CA LYS A 189 -11.44 15.04 29.26
C LYS A 189 -11.64 16.55 29.01
N PRO A 190 -12.88 17.01 28.74
CA PRO A 190 -13.16 18.42 28.47
C PRO A 190 -12.68 19.37 29.59
N GLU A 191 -12.70 18.93 30.84
CA GLU A 191 -12.27 19.71 32.00
C GLU A 191 -10.77 20.06 31.98
N MET A 192 -9.97 19.28 31.26
CA MET A 192 -8.53 19.52 31.14
C MET A 192 -8.21 20.68 30.20
N ASN A 193 -9.11 21.01 29.28
CA ASN A 193 -8.91 22.05 28.27
C ASN A 193 -7.59 21.88 27.46
N THR A 194 -7.12 20.64 27.31
CA THR A 194 -5.77 20.31 26.83
C THR A 194 -5.47 20.90 25.46
N LEU A 195 -6.38 20.75 24.49
CA LEU A 195 -6.15 21.23 23.13
C LEU A 195 -6.01 22.75 23.06
N ASN A 196 -6.85 23.50 23.77
CA ASN A 196 -6.76 24.96 23.76
C ASN A 196 -5.43 25.45 24.37
N VAL A 197 -4.92 24.77 25.40
CA VAL A 197 -3.60 25.05 25.98
C VAL A 197 -2.47 24.74 24.99
N MET A 198 -2.55 23.60 24.30
CA MET A 198 -1.58 23.21 23.28
C MET A 198 -1.62 24.16 22.07
N LEU A 199 -2.80 24.55 21.61
CA LEU A 199 -2.99 25.52 20.53
C LEU A 199 -2.47 26.91 20.88
N GLY A 200 -2.71 27.38 22.11
CA GLY A 200 -2.12 28.62 22.61
C GLY A 200 -0.59 28.56 22.64
N THR A 201 -0.02 27.42 23.04
CA THR A 201 1.43 27.18 23.06
C THR A 201 2.00 27.13 21.64
N LEU A 202 1.31 26.48 20.70
CA LEU A 202 1.66 26.41 19.30
C LEU A 202 1.69 27.81 18.68
N ASN A 203 0.63 28.61 18.90
CA ASN A 203 0.58 29.98 18.37
C ASN A 203 1.73 30.83 18.93
N LEU A 204 2.04 30.71 20.22
CA LEU A 204 3.17 31.42 20.82
C LEU A 204 4.50 31.05 20.15
N ALA A 205 4.70 29.77 19.83
CA ALA A 205 5.89 29.29 19.12
C ALA A 205 5.95 29.78 17.67
N LEU A 206 4.82 29.76 16.95
CA LEU A 206 4.74 30.24 15.57
C LEU A 206 5.01 31.75 15.47
N VAL A 207 4.46 32.55 16.39
CA VAL A 207 4.71 34.01 16.43
C VAL A 207 6.17 34.31 16.74
N ALA A 208 6.77 33.62 17.71
CA ALA A 208 8.18 33.82 18.05
C ALA A 208 9.12 33.53 16.87
N GLU A 209 8.80 32.53 16.07
CA GLU A 209 9.59 32.15 14.91
C GLU A 209 9.42 33.12 13.72
N GLN A 210 8.26 33.79 13.63
CA GLN A 210 8.07 34.90 12.69
C GLN A 210 8.88 36.14 13.07
N GLU A 211 9.07 36.40 14.36
CA GLU A 211 9.92 37.49 14.85
C GLU A 211 11.41 37.20 14.67
N SER A 212 11.83 35.94 14.84
CA SER A 212 13.24 35.54 14.75
C SER A 212 13.39 34.06 14.39
N LYS A 213 14.17 33.78 13.33
CA LYS A 213 14.49 32.42 12.89
C LYS A 213 15.35 31.60 13.87
N ASP A 214 15.97 32.24 14.85
CA ASP A 214 16.80 31.58 15.87
C ASP A 214 16.04 31.44 17.21
N SER A 215 14.74 31.72 17.21
CA SER A 215 13.92 31.67 18.43
C SER A 215 13.81 30.24 18.97
N GLY A 216 13.88 29.23 18.10
CA GLY A 216 13.64 27.83 18.44
C GLY A 216 12.15 27.47 18.52
N GLY A 217 11.28 28.33 18.00
CA GLY A 217 9.84 28.12 17.90
C GLY A 217 9.49 26.94 17.01
N ALA A 218 10.27 26.67 15.96
CA ALA A 218 10.06 25.52 15.08
C ALA A 218 10.05 24.18 15.83
N ALA A 219 11.09 23.90 16.62
CA ALA A 219 11.19 22.66 17.39
C ALA A 219 10.08 22.52 18.45
N VAL A 220 9.66 23.64 19.04
CA VAL A 220 8.54 23.66 19.99
C VAL A 220 7.22 23.38 19.27
N ALA A 221 6.99 23.99 18.10
CA ALA A 221 5.81 23.76 17.30
C ALA A 221 5.69 22.29 16.87
N GLU A 222 6.78 21.68 16.41
CA GLU A 222 6.81 20.25 16.06
C GLU A 222 6.44 19.34 17.22
N GLN A 223 6.99 19.59 18.42
CA GLN A 223 6.65 18.81 19.62
C GLN A 223 5.18 18.97 20.00
N VAL A 224 4.64 20.19 19.95
CA VAL A 224 3.23 20.44 20.28
C VAL A 224 2.32 19.73 19.29
N LEU A 225 2.61 19.81 17.98
CA LEU A 225 1.82 19.14 16.94
C LEU A 225 1.82 17.62 17.12
N SER A 226 2.98 17.01 17.41
CA SER A 226 3.09 15.57 17.66
C SER A 226 2.29 15.13 18.89
N ILE A 227 2.34 15.89 19.99
CA ILE A 227 1.55 15.62 21.20
C ILE A 227 0.04 15.73 20.90
N MET A 228 -0.36 16.76 20.15
CA MET A 228 -1.76 16.97 19.79
C MET A 228 -2.30 15.86 18.88
N GLU A 229 -1.52 15.38 17.91
CA GLU A 229 -1.89 14.27 17.02
C GLU A 229 -2.27 13.03 17.85
N ILE A 230 -1.41 12.63 18.80
CA ILE A 230 -1.67 11.48 19.68
C ILE A 230 -2.94 11.65 20.52
N ILE A 231 -3.18 12.84 21.06
CA ILE A 231 -4.37 13.11 21.90
C ILE A 231 -5.64 13.11 21.05
N LEU A 232 -5.58 13.70 19.86
CA LEU A 232 -6.70 13.74 18.91
C LEU A 232 -7.03 12.34 18.40
N ASP A 233 -6.04 11.50 18.11
CA ASP A 233 -6.26 10.12 17.71
C ASP A 233 -6.94 9.32 18.83
N GLU A 234 -6.50 9.44 20.08
CA GLU A 234 -7.18 8.79 21.22
C GLU A 234 -8.63 9.28 21.36
N SER A 235 -8.87 10.58 21.19
CA SER A 235 -10.23 11.15 21.24
C SER A 235 -11.16 10.59 20.16
N ASN A 236 -10.61 10.17 19.01
CA ASN A 236 -11.38 9.61 17.90
C ASN A 236 -11.46 8.08 17.91
N ALA A 237 -10.59 7.41 18.68
CA ALA A 237 -10.57 5.94 18.81
C ALA A 237 -11.69 5.40 19.71
N GLU A 238 -12.33 6.23 20.55
CA GLU A 238 -13.47 5.79 21.36
C GLU A 238 -14.77 5.65 20.52
N PRO A 239 -15.53 4.55 20.65
CA PRO A 239 -16.74 4.34 19.86
C PRO A 239 -17.79 5.43 20.11
N LEU A 240 -18.38 5.90 19.01
CA LEU A 240 -19.46 6.89 18.96
C LEU A 240 -20.71 6.36 19.67
N SER A 241 -20.83 6.56 20.98
CA SER A 241 -22.11 6.40 21.68
C SER A 241 -23.03 7.58 21.36
N GLU A 242 -24.31 7.32 21.12
CA GLU A 242 -25.34 8.27 20.65
C GLU A 242 -25.48 9.57 21.47
N ASP A 243 -24.93 9.63 22.68
CA ASP A 243 -24.97 10.80 23.58
C ASP A 243 -23.76 11.77 23.45
N LYS A 244 -22.76 11.47 22.60
CA LYS A 244 -21.47 12.19 22.54
C LYS A 244 -21.37 13.30 21.48
N GLY A 245 -22.48 13.91 21.06
CA GLY A 245 -22.45 15.06 20.13
C GLY A 245 -21.59 16.25 20.59
N ASN A 246 -21.13 16.27 21.86
CA ASN A 246 -20.37 17.34 22.49
C ASN A 246 -18.96 16.93 22.98
N LEU A 247 -18.45 15.74 22.64
CA LEU A 247 -17.16 15.23 23.15
C LEU A 247 -15.99 15.37 22.17
N LEU A 248 -16.23 15.97 21.00
CA LEU A 248 -15.13 16.38 20.13
C LEU A 248 -14.38 17.50 20.84
N LEU A 249 -13.12 17.24 21.20
CA LEU A 249 -12.18 18.27 21.59
C LEU A 249 -11.98 19.20 20.39
N THR A 250 -12.82 20.22 20.28
CA THR A 250 -12.70 21.18 19.21
C THR A 250 -12.07 22.44 19.79
N GLY A 251 -10.93 22.85 19.24
CA GLY A 251 -10.37 24.16 19.56
C GLY A 251 -11.36 25.27 19.18
N ASP A 252 -11.26 26.44 19.81
CA ASP A 252 -12.19 27.54 19.51
C ASP A 252 -12.17 27.94 18.02
N LYS A 253 -13.28 28.49 17.54
CA LYS A 253 -13.42 29.00 16.15
C LYS A 253 -12.28 29.94 15.75
N ASP A 254 -11.92 30.86 16.63
CA ASP A 254 -10.85 31.84 16.39
C ASP A 254 -9.48 31.16 16.26
N GLN A 255 -9.26 30.04 16.96
CA GLN A 255 -8.03 29.27 16.86
C GLN A 255 -7.93 28.54 15.52
N LEU A 256 -9.03 27.96 15.03
CA LEU A 256 -9.07 27.34 13.69
C LEU A 256 -8.76 28.35 12.58
N VAL A 257 -9.38 29.53 12.63
CA VAL A 257 -9.13 30.62 11.68
C VAL A 257 -7.65 31.04 11.71
N MET A 258 -7.11 31.22 12.92
CA MET A 258 -5.70 31.56 13.11
C MET A 258 -4.77 30.51 12.50
N LEU A 259 -5.00 29.21 12.73
CA LEU A 259 -4.18 28.15 12.11
C LEU A 259 -4.25 28.18 10.58
N LEU A 260 -5.43 28.41 10.01
CA LEU A 260 -5.62 28.54 8.56
C LEU A 260 -4.88 29.73 7.97
N ASP A 261 -4.73 30.82 8.72
CA ASP A 261 -3.90 31.95 8.33
C ASP A 261 -2.40 31.63 8.46
N GLN A 262 -2.01 30.91 9.52
CA GLN A 262 -0.63 30.49 9.75
C GLN A 262 -0.09 29.55 8.67
N ILE A 263 -0.92 28.70 8.06
CA ILE A 263 -0.53 27.83 6.92
C ILE A 263 0.04 28.62 5.74
N ASN A 264 -0.39 29.86 5.55
CA ASN A 264 0.10 30.72 4.47
C ASN A 264 1.30 31.58 4.89
N SER A 265 1.72 31.52 6.15
CA SER A 265 2.90 32.23 6.62
C SER A 265 4.17 31.69 5.95
N THR A 266 5.12 32.60 5.71
CA THR A 266 6.41 32.27 5.07
C THR A 266 7.17 31.21 5.87
N PHE A 267 7.09 31.27 7.20
CA PHE A 267 7.72 30.30 8.09
C PHE A 267 7.12 28.90 7.91
N VAL A 268 5.81 28.74 8.05
CA VAL A 268 5.15 27.43 7.93
C VAL A 268 5.33 26.85 6.54
N ARG A 269 5.26 27.68 5.48
CA ARG A 269 5.54 27.21 4.11
C ARG A 269 6.98 26.76 3.88
N SER A 270 7.93 27.29 4.66
CA SER A 270 9.34 26.89 4.59
C SER A 270 9.67 25.66 5.45
N ASN A 271 8.85 25.35 6.47
CA ASN A 271 9.04 24.19 7.33
C ASN A 271 7.97 23.12 7.07
N LEU A 272 8.33 22.10 6.30
CA LEU A 272 7.41 21.08 5.82
C LEU A 272 6.82 20.21 6.94
N SER A 273 7.58 19.91 7.99
CA SER A 273 7.10 19.13 9.15
C SER A 273 5.96 19.85 9.86
N VAL A 274 6.14 21.14 10.15
CA VAL A 274 5.14 21.99 10.80
C VAL A 274 3.91 22.17 9.91
N LEU A 275 4.11 22.37 8.60
CA LEU A 275 2.99 22.43 7.64
C LEU A 275 2.19 21.13 7.63
N GLN A 276 2.87 19.97 7.57
CA GLN A 276 2.20 18.67 7.58
C GLN A 276 1.44 18.44 8.89
N GLY A 277 2.04 18.73 10.05
CA GLY A 277 1.38 18.60 11.35
C GLY A 277 0.14 19.49 11.46
N LEU A 278 0.22 20.75 11.00
CA LEU A 278 -0.93 21.65 10.97
C LEU A 278 -2.07 21.10 10.08
N LEU A 279 -1.73 20.61 8.88
CA LEU A 279 -2.72 20.05 7.95
C LEU A 279 -3.35 18.75 8.46
N ARG A 280 -2.65 17.95 9.26
CA ARG A 280 -3.21 16.75 9.90
C ARG A 280 -4.19 17.10 11.02
N ILE A 281 -3.91 18.13 11.81
CA ILE A 281 -4.73 18.51 12.97
C ILE A 281 -6.02 19.24 12.58
N ILE A 282 -6.00 20.03 11.50
CA ILE A 282 -7.14 20.85 11.07
C ILE A 282 -8.43 20.04 10.84
N PRO A 283 -8.41 18.90 10.12
CA PRO A 283 -9.59 18.03 10.00
C PRO A 283 -10.17 17.68 11.36
N TYR A 284 -9.35 17.22 12.31
CA TYR A 284 -9.80 16.83 13.65
C TYR A 284 -10.44 17.99 14.43
N LEU A 285 -9.90 19.22 14.31
CA LEU A 285 -10.47 20.41 14.97
C LEU A 285 -11.80 20.87 14.37
N SER A 286 -12.08 20.51 13.12
CA SER A 286 -13.26 20.95 12.39
C SER A 286 -14.38 19.91 12.33
N PHE A 287 -14.02 18.62 12.43
CA PHE A 287 -14.94 17.52 12.20
C PHE A 287 -16.08 17.54 13.24
N GLY A 288 -17.30 17.29 12.78
CA GLY A 288 -18.50 17.28 13.63
C GLY A 288 -19.10 18.66 13.94
N GLU A 289 -18.40 19.76 13.64
CA GLU A 289 -18.93 21.12 13.84
C GLU A 289 -19.24 21.84 12.53
N MET A 290 -20.54 22.09 12.28
CA MET A 290 -21.02 22.68 11.03
C MET A 290 -20.37 24.03 10.71
N GLU A 291 -20.23 24.92 11.71
CA GLU A 291 -19.58 26.23 11.51
C GLU A 291 -18.10 26.10 11.12
N LYS A 292 -17.35 25.23 11.80
CA LYS A 292 -15.92 25.03 11.55
C LYS A 292 -15.66 24.35 10.21
N MET A 293 -16.47 23.36 9.85
CA MET A 293 -16.43 22.73 8.53
C MET A 293 -16.75 23.75 7.43
N GLN A 294 -17.72 24.63 7.64
CA GLN A 294 -18.05 25.67 6.65
C GLN A 294 -16.88 26.64 6.43
N ILE A 295 -16.16 27.03 7.49
CA ILE A 295 -14.95 27.86 7.39
C ILE A 295 -13.88 27.18 6.53
N LEU A 296 -13.66 25.87 6.70
CA LEU A 296 -12.73 25.12 5.86
C LEU A 296 -13.18 25.10 4.40
N VAL A 297 -14.45 24.78 4.15
CA VAL A 297 -15.02 24.76 2.80
C VAL A 297 -14.85 26.12 2.14
N ASP A 298 -15.22 27.21 2.80
CA ASP A 298 -15.11 28.56 2.25
C ASP A 298 -13.64 28.95 1.99
N ARG A 299 -12.71 28.53 2.84
CA ARG A 299 -11.28 28.80 2.70
C ARG A 299 -10.65 28.06 1.52
N PHE A 300 -11.04 26.81 1.28
CA PHE A 300 -10.47 25.98 0.20
C PHE A 300 -11.24 26.09 -1.12
N LYS A 301 -12.49 26.56 -1.11
CA LYS A 301 -13.34 26.74 -2.30
C LYS A 301 -12.65 27.46 -3.48
N PRO A 302 -11.84 28.53 -3.30
CA PRO A 302 -11.13 29.17 -4.41
C PRO A 302 -10.07 28.28 -5.08
N TYR A 303 -9.52 27.31 -4.36
CA TYR A 303 -8.52 26.36 -4.85
C TYR A 303 -9.16 25.09 -5.42
N CYS A 304 -10.37 24.76 -4.96
CA CYS A 304 -11.20 23.72 -5.55
C CYS A 304 -11.87 24.25 -6.82
N ASN A 305 -11.11 24.35 -7.91
CA ASN A 305 -11.67 24.67 -9.22
C ASN A 305 -12.38 23.43 -9.80
N PHE A 306 -13.57 23.15 -9.30
CA PHE A 306 -14.44 22.09 -9.81
C PHE A 306 -14.79 22.30 -11.29
N ASP A 307 -14.73 23.54 -11.81
CA ASP A 307 -14.93 23.86 -13.21
C ASP A 307 -13.75 23.44 -14.12
N LYS A 308 -12.54 23.23 -13.57
CA LYS A 308 -11.37 22.78 -14.34
C LYS A 308 -11.46 21.32 -14.76
N TYR A 309 -12.26 20.51 -14.05
CA TYR A 309 -12.59 19.13 -14.45
C TYR A 309 -13.45 19.10 -15.73
N VAL A 310 -14.21 20.16 -16.01
CA VAL A 310 -15.01 20.31 -17.24
C VAL A 310 -14.11 20.43 -18.48
N LEU A 311 -12.93 21.06 -18.34
CA LEU A 311 -11.98 21.27 -19.44
C LEU A 311 -11.29 19.97 -19.90
N ILE A 312 -10.98 19.07 -18.96
CA ILE A 312 -10.37 17.76 -19.27
C ILE A 312 -11.36 16.89 -20.04
N GLY A 313 -12.64 16.94 -19.67
CA GLY A 313 -13.71 16.24 -20.39
C GLY A 313 -13.81 16.69 -21.85
N THR A 314 -13.79 18.00 -22.15
CA THR A 314 -14.10 18.47 -23.51
C THR A 314 -13.06 18.09 -24.58
N ASP A 315 -11.77 18.03 -24.24
CA ASP A 315 -10.70 17.73 -25.21
C ASP A 315 -10.29 16.26 -25.23
N SER A 316 -10.58 15.52 -24.15
CA SER A 316 -10.10 14.14 -23.98
C SER A 316 -11.12 13.08 -24.40
N ILE A 317 -12.41 13.40 -24.53
CA ILE A 317 -13.47 12.43 -24.91
C ILE A 317 -13.12 11.66 -26.19
N THR A 318 -12.61 12.34 -27.21
CA THR A 318 -12.25 11.70 -28.49
C THR A 318 -11.14 10.67 -28.32
N ASN A 319 -10.16 10.93 -27.47
CA ASN A 319 -9.04 10.02 -27.23
C ASN A 319 -9.45 8.87 -26.30
N LEU A 320 -10.22 9.17 -25.24
CA LEU A 320 -10.79 8.16 -24.35
C LEU A 320 -11.74 7.21 -25.08
N HIS A 321 -12.59 7.72 -25.99
CA HIS A 321 -13.48 6.88 -26.79
C HIS A 321 -12.73 6.00 -27.81
N LYS A 322 -11.52 6.40 -28.25
CA LYS A 322 -10.65 5.53 -29.05
C LYS A 322 -10.08 4.41 -28.19
N LEU A 323 -9.62 4.73 -26.98
CA LEU A 323 -9.06 3.76 -26.03
C LEU A 323 -10.11 2.76 -25.54
N GLU A 324 -11.36 3.21 -25.33
CA GLU A 324 -12.52 2.35 -25.02
C GLU A 324 -12.69 1.20 -26.04
N GLN A 325 -12.30 1.40 -27.30
CA GLN A 325 -12.44 0.41 -28.36
C GLN A 325 -11.25 -0.55 -28.48
N VAL A 326 -10.20 -0.35 -27.68
CA VAL A 326 -9.01 -1.18 -27.69
C VAL A 326 -9.18 -2.31 -26.67
N SER A 327 -9.22 -3.56 -27.15
CA SER A 327 -9.02 -4.72 -26.29
C SER A 327 -7.54 -4.87 -26.01
N SER A 328 -7.14 -4.73 -24.75
CA SER A 328 -5.76 -4.95 -24.27
C SER A 328 -5.80 -5.88 -23.06
N ASP A 329 -4.76 -6.68 -22.88
CA ASP A 329 -4.65 -7.63 -21.76
C ASP A 329 -4.62 -6.93 -20.39
N GLU A 330 -4.19 -5.66 -20.38
CA GLU A 330 -4.15 -4.80 -19.18
C GLU A 330 -5.46 -4.03 -18.92
N GLY A 331 -6.52 -4.25 -19.71
CA GLY A 331 -7.85 -3.68 -19.43
C GLY A 331 -7.97 -2.16 -19.68
N ILE A 332 -7.10 -1.57 -20.51
CA ILE A 332 -7.08 -0.12 -20.81
C ILE A 332 -8.43 0.36 -21.37
N GLY A 333 -9.11 -0.47 -22.17
CA GLY A 333 -10.43 -0.16 -22.71
C GLY A 333 -11.50 -0.03 -21.63
N THR A 334 -11.49 -0.91 -20.62
CA THR A 334 -12.41 -0.87 -19.48
C THR A 334 -12.14 0.33 -18.58
N LEU A 335 -10.88 0.71 -18.39
CA LEU A 335 -10.51 1.92 -17.64
C LEU A 335 -11.00 3.19 -18.34
N ALA A 336 -10.84 3.26 -19.67
CA ALA A 336 -11.36 4.37 -20.47
C ALA A 336 -12.90 4.43 -20.46
N GLU A 337 -13.57 3.28 -20.48
CA GLU A 337 -15.04 3.18 -20.35
C GLU A 337 -15.53 3.71 -19.00
N ASN A 338 -14.92 3.26 -17.89
CA ASN A 338 -15.27 3.70 -16.54
C ASN A 338 -15.05 5.20 -16.35
N LEU A 339 -13.95 5.74 -16.90
CA LEU A 339 -13.68 7.17 -16.86
C LEU A 339 -14.70 7.98 -17.67
N LEU A 340 -15.10 7.50 -18.85
CA LEU A 340 -16.17 8.13 -19.63
C LEU A 340 -17.51 8.07 -18.89
N GLU A 341 -17.79 7.00 -18.17
CA GLU A 341 -19.02 6.87 -17.39
C GLU A 341 -19.06 7.85 -16.22
N ALA A 342 -17.96 8.01 -15.48
CA ALA A 342 -17.83 9.01 -14.42
C ALA A 342 -18.00 10.45 -14.95
N LEU A 343 -17.53 10.72 -16.17
CA LEU A 343 -17.66 12.04 -16.80
C LEU A 343 -19.10 12.38 -17.26
N ARG A 344 -20.04 11.41 -17.24
CA ARG A 344 -21.45 11.64 -17.64
C ARG A 344 -22.26 12.45 -16.65
N GLU A 345 -21.79 12.63 -15.43
CA GLU A 345 -22.45 13.49 -14.44
C GLU A 345 -22.62 14.93 -14.93
N HIS A 346 -21.77 15.38 -15.88
CA HIS A 346 -21.87 16.70 -16.48
C HIS A 346 -22.73 16.70 -17.77
N PRO A 347 -23.84 17.47 -17.84
CA PRO A 347 -24.81 17.43 -18.95
C PRO A 347 -24.21 17.67 -20.35
N GLU A 348 -23.26 18.61 -20.47
CA GLU A 348 -22.63 18.96 -21.75
C GLU A 348 -21.59 17.92 -22.20
N VAL A 349 -20.94 17.24 -21.25
CA VAL A 349 -19.97 16.17 -21.53
C VAL A 349 -20.71 14.90 -21.93
N ASN A 350 -21.80 14.58 -21.24
CA ASN A 350 -22.66 13.45 -21.56
C ASN A 350 -23.17 13.49 -23.01
N LYS A 351 -23.65 14.66 -23.47
CA LYS A 351 -24.07 14.85 -24.88
C LYS A 351 -22.96 14.55 -25.89
N LYS A 352 -21.71 14.94 -25.58
CA LYS A 352 -20.55 14.70 -26.45
C LYS A 352 -20.13 13.22 -26.46
N ILE A 353 -20.16 12.56 -25.31
CA ILE A 353 -19.88 11.11 -25.20
C ILE A 353 -20.89 10.31 -26.02
N ASP A 354 -22.18 10.63 -25.90
CA ASP A 354 -23.23 9.96 -26.65
C ASP A 354 -23.13 10.23 -28.16
N ALA A 355 -22.75 11.45 -28.56
CA ALA A 355 -22.47 11.76 -29.96
C ALA A 355 -21.34 10.90 -30.53
N ALA A 356 -20.21 10.78 -29.81
CA ALA A 356 -19.06 9.98 -30.22
C ALA A 356 -19.39 8.49 -30.33
N ARG A 357 -20.06 7.92 -29.31
CA ARG A 357 -20.50 6.51 -29.33
C ARG A 357 -21.50 6.22 -30.45
N LYS A 358 -22.42 7.16 -30.74
CA LYS A 358 -23.40 7.03 -31.83
C LYS A 358 -22.75 7.04 -33.20
N GLU A 359 -21.75 7.91 -33.42
CA GLU A 359 -20.97 7.97 -34.65
C GLU A 359 -20.23 6.65 -34.89
N THR A 360 -19.52 6.14 -33.87
CA THR A 360 -18.83 4.83 -33.95
C THR A 360 -19.80 3.68 -34.25
N ARG A 361 -20.98 3.65 -33.61
CA ARG A 361 -21.99 2.61 -33.87
C ARG A 361 -22.51 2.66 -35.31
N ALA A 362 -22.73 3.87 -35.85
CA ALA A 362 -23.17 4.05 -37.23
C ALA A 362 -22.09 3.58 -38.22
N GLU A 363 -20.83 3.90 -37.96
CA GLU A 363 -19.71 3.51 -38.82
C GLU A 363 -19.42 2.01 -38.77
N LYS A 364 -19.42 1.39 -37.58
CA LYS A 364 -19.30 -0.08 -37.43
C LYS A 364 -20.43 -0.80 -38.15
N LYS A 365 -21.66 -0.28 -38.08
CA LYS A 365 -22.82 -0.83 -38.81
C LYS A 365 -22.62 -0.74 -40.33
N ARG A 366 -22.13 0.40 -40.84
CA ARG A 366 -21.81 0.61 -42.27
C ARG A 366 -20.73 -0.37 -42.76
N MET A 367 -19.65 -0.51 -41.99
CA MET A 367 -18.54 -1.41 -42.32
C MET A 367 -18.97 -2.88 -42.30
N ALA A 368 -19.73 -3.29 -41.28
CA ALA A 368 -20.28 -4.65 -41.20
C ALA A 368 -21.22 -4.97 -42.38
N MET A 369 -22.06 -4.01 -42.79
CA MET A 369 -22.91 -4.17 -43.98
C MET A 369 -22.09 -4.32 -45.27
N ALA A 370 -21.03 -3.52 -45.45
CA ALA A 370 -20.15 -3.62 -46.61
C ALA A 370 -19.36 -4.94 -46.65
N MET A 371 -18.82 -5.39 -45.51
CA MET A 371 -18.14 -6.69 -45.41
C MET A 371 -19.10 -7.84 -45.70
N ARG A 372 -20.32 -7.78 -45.15
CA ARG A 372 -21.38 -8.78 -45.40
C ARG A 372 -21.76 -8.82 -46.88
N GLN A 373 -21.92 -7.67 -47.54
CA GLN A 373 -22.23 -7.60 -48.97
C GLN A 373 -21.10 -8.18 -49.83
N LYS A 374 -19.84 -7.91 -49.47
CA LYS A 374 -18.66 -8.47 -50.15
C LYS A 374 -18.59 -9.99 -50.00
N ALA A 375 -18.78 -10.50 -48.78
CA ALA A 375 -18.79 -11.94 -48.49
C ALA A 375 -19.93 -12.67 -49.21
N LEU A 376 -21.14 -12.10 -49.22
CA LEU A 376 -22.28 -12.64 -49.97
C LEU A 376 -21.99 -12.67 -51.48
N GLY A 377 -21.34 -11.62 -52.02
CA GLY A 377 -20.91 -11.57 -53.41
C GLY A 377 -19.92 -12.68 -53.78
N THR A 378 -18.94 -12.98 -52.91
CA THR A 378 -17.99 -14.09 -53.10
C THR A 378 -18.67 -15.46 -53.08
N LEU A 379 -19.78 -15.60 -52.34
CA LEU A 379 -20.60 -16.81 -52.27
C LEU A 379 -21.69 -16.90 -53.36
N GLY A 380 -21.73 -15.96 -54.31
CA GLY A 380 -22.74 -15.95 -55.40
C GLY A 380 -24.15 -15.54 -54.94
N MET A 381 -24.25 -14.88 -53.79
CA MET A 381 -25.48 -14.46 -53.13
C MET A 381 -25.62 -12.93 -53.12
N THR A 382 -26.84 -12.43 -53.21
CA THR A 382 -27.17 -10.98 -53.19
C THR A 382 -28.34 -10.70 -52.27
N THR A 383 -28.44 -9.51 -51.68
CA THR A 383 -29.57 -9.13 -50.81
C THR A 383 -30.64 -8.37 -51.58
N ASN A 384 -31.92 -8.70 -51.37
CA ASN A 384 -33.04 -7.93 -51.92
C ASN A 384 -33.33 -6.64 -51.10
N GLU A 385 -34.24 -5.78 -51.58
CA GLU A 385 -34.62 -4.50 -50.93
C GLU A 385 -35.20 -4.67 -49.50
N LYS A 386 -35.58 -5.89 -49.12
CA LYS A 386 -36.05 -6.24 -47.77
C LYS A 386 -34.97 -6.86 -46.88
N GLY A 387 -33.72 -6.95 -47.36
CA GLY A 387 -32.58 -7.48 -46.61
C GLY A 387 -32.47 -9.01 -46.56
N GLN A 388 -33.24 -9.74 -47.37
CA GLN A 388 -33.15 -11.21 -47.48
C GLN A 388 -32.10 -11.62 -48.52
N VAL A 389 -31.38 -12.71 -48.24
CA VAL A 389 -30.30 -13.23 -49.10
C VAL A 389 -30.87 -14.12 -50.20
N VAL A 390 -30.47 -13.88 -51.45
CA VAL A 390 -30.98 -14.53 -52.66
C VAL A 390 -29.80 -14.96 -53.55
N THR A 391 -29.80 -16.20 -54.03
CA THR A 391 -28.73 -16.79 -54.86
C THR A 391 -28.87 -16.42 -56.34
N LYS A 392 -27.75 -16.17 -57.04
CA LYS A 392 -27.75 -15.83 -58.48
C LYS A 392 -27.49 -16.98 -59.44
N THR A 393 -27.20 -18.20 -58.97
CA THR A 393 -26.72 -19.28 -59.85
C THR A 393 -27.84 -20.22 -60.29
N ALA A 394 -28.08 -20.33 -61.60
CA ALA A 394 -29.05 -21.25 -62.21
C ALA A 394 -28.74 -22.75 -61.96
N LEU A 395 -27.52 -23.08 -61.53
CA LEU A 395 -27.08 -24.44 -61.19
C LEU A 395 -27.76 -25.04 -59.95
N LEU A 396 -28.17 -24.22 -58.97
CA LEU A 396 -28.82 -24.72 -57.76
C LEU A 396 -30.28 -25.13 -57.99
N LYS A 397 -30.93 -24.56 -59.02
CA LYS A 397 -32.26 -25.03 -59.47
C LYS A 397 -32.22 -26.45 -60.04
N GLN A 398 -31.08 -26.88 -60.58
CA GLN A 398 -30.90 -28.26 -61.05
C GLN A 398 -30.60 -29.24 -59.90
N MET A 399 -30.17 -28.74 -58.73
CA MET A 399 -29.95 -29.58 -57.54
C MET A 399 -31.23 -29.84 -56.74
N GLU A 400 -32.31 -29.06 -56.93
CA GLU A 400 -33.63 -29.35 -56.37
C GLU A 400 -34.34 -30.54 -57.06
N GLU A 401 -33.87 -30.98 -58.24
CA GLU A 401 -34.41 -32.15 -58.96
C GLU A 401 -33.69 -33.48 -58.64
N LEU A 402 -32.67 -33.48 -57.79
CA LEU A 402 -32.00 -34.70 -57.34
C LEU A 402 -32.70 -35.26 -56.09
N ILE A 403 -33.50 -36.30 -56.34
CA ILE A 403 -34.24 -37.12 -55.37
C ILE A 403 -33.34 -37.52 -54.19
N GLU A 404 -33.84 -37.33 -52.96
CA GLU A 404 -33.21 -37.77 -51.71
C GLU A 404 -32.89 -39.27 -51.75
N GLU A 405 -31.60 -39.63 -51.80
CA GLU A 405 -31.15 -41.00 -51.53
C GLU A 405 -30.79 -41.19 -50.04
N PRO A 406 -31.11 -42.37 -49.46
CA PRO A 406 -31.31 -42.55 -48.03
C PRO A 406 -30.00 -42.67 -47.23
N GLY A 407 -30.01 -42.13 -46.01
CA GLY A 407 -28.85 -42.01 -45.13
C GLY A 407 -28.09 -43.31 -44.81
N LEU A 408 -26.80 -43.13 -44.47
CA LEU A 408 -25.83 -44.17 -44.12
C LEU A 408 -26.39 -45.13 -43.05
N THR A 409 -26.38 -46.41 -43.36
CA THR A 409 -26.80 -47.51 -42.49
C THR A 409 -25.59 -48.27 -41.95
N CYS A 410 -25.67 -48.74 -40.70
CA CYS A 410 -24.62 -49.55 -40.08
C CYS A 410 -24.41 -50.88 -40.84
N CYS A 411 -23.17 -51.23 -41.20
CA CYS A 411 -22.87 -52.42 -42.02
C CYS A 411 -23.02 -53.78 -41.31
N ILE A 412 -23.36 -53.79 -40.02
CA ILE A 412 -23.59 -55.02 -39.23
C ILE A 412 -25.08 -55.20 -38.89
N CYS A 413 -25.80 -54.14 -38.51
CA CYS A 413 -27.21 -54.22 -38.12
C CYS A 413 -28.21 -53.54 -39.07
N ARG A 414 -27.74 -52.80 -40.08
CA ARG A 414 -28.54 -52.06 -41.08
C ARG A 414 -29.61 -51.09 -40.54
N GLU A 415 -29.52 -50.71 -39.27
CA GLU A 415 -30.34 -49.63 -38.71
C GLU A 415 -29.57 -48.30 -38.76
N GLY A 416 -30.23 -47.23 -39.24
CA GLY A 416 -29.68 -45.88 -39.35
C GLY A 416 -30.12 -45.00 -38.17
N TYR A 417 -29.24 -44.14 -37.68
CA TYR A 417 -29.57 -43.20 -36.60
C TYR A 417 -30.51 -42.10 -37.12
N LYS A 418 -31.79 -42.15 -36.76
CA LYS A 418 -32.67 -40.97 -36.74
C LYS A 418 -32.47 -40.27 -35.40
N PHE A 419 -31.69 -39.20 -35.39
CA PHE A 419 -31.57 -38.32 -34.23
C PHE A 419 -32.88 -37.53 -34.06
N GLN A 420 -33.65 -37.84 -33.00
CA GLN A 420 -34.85 -37.09 -32.62
C GLN A 420 -34.76 -36.73 -31.13
N VAL A 421 -34.65 -35.43 -30.84
CA VAL A 421 -34.64 -34.89 -29.48
C VAL A 421 -36.08 -34.83 -28.96
N LYS A 422 -36.38 -35.43 -27.81
CA LYS A 422 -37.63 -35.19 -27.06
C LYS A 422 -37.32 -34.92 -25.59
N GLY A 423 -37.90 -33.84 -25.09
CA GLY A 423 -37.55 -33.17 -23.85
C GLY A 423 -38.02 -33.85 -22.58
N GLU A 424 -37.38 -33.43 -21.49
CA GLU A 424 -37.62 -33.84 -20.12
C GLU A 424 -38.87 -33.16 -19.54
N THR A 425 -39.78 -33.96 -18.98
CA THR A 425 -40.69 -33.54 -17.91
C THR A 425 -40.70 -34.62 -16.83
N PHE A 426 -40.13 -34.29 -15.66
CA PHE A 426 -40.34 -34.97 -14.36
C PHE A 426 -41.12 -33.98 -13.47
N ALA A 427 -42.11 -34.32 -12.64
CA ALA A 427 -42.20 -35.39 -11.64
C ALA A 427 -43.68 -35.70 -11.26
N LYS A 428 -44.08 -36.99 -11.14
CA LYS A 428 -44.43 -37.80 -9.92
C LYS A 428 -45.71 -37.40 -9.13
N PRO A 429 -46.34 -38.31 -8.34
CA PRO A 429 -46.89 -39.63 -8.66
C PRO A 429 -48.34 -39.82 -8.11
N SER A 430 -48.94 -40.98 -8.39
CA SER A 430 -50.29 -41.46 -8.08
C SER A 430 -50.58 -41.82 -6.62
N LEU A 431 -51.87 -41.80 -6.20
CA LEU A 431 -52.56 -42.84 -5.39
C LEU A 431 -54.05 -42.47 -5.07
N THR A 432 -54.96 -43.42 -5.35
CA THR A 432 -56.25 -43.79 -4.68
C THR A 432 -57.28 -42.69 -4.35
N SER A 433 -58.58 -42.79 -4.65
CA SER A 433 -59.49 -43.94 -4.81
C SER A 433 -60.68 -43.54 -5.68
#